data_AF-A0A7V5MRD4-F1
#
_entry.id   AF-A0A7V5MRD4-F1
#
_cell.length_a   1.000
_cell.length_b   1.000
_cell.length_c   1.000
_cell.angle_alpha   90.00
_cell.angle_beta   90.00
_cell.angle_gamma   90.00
#
_symmetry.space_group_name_H-M   'P 1'
#
loop_
_entity.id
_entity.type
_entity.pdbx_description
1 polymer ?
#
loop_
_entity_poly.entity_id
_entity_poly.type
_entity_poly.pdbx_seq_one_letter_code
_entity_poly.pdbx_strand_id
1 'polypeptide(L)'
;MSLAPDPVPHHPPFPATDDEDAWHRWRDWKLSRLPESVNDLLVEIGNPLKPTRTECLALHDRLERWNMAVFACNPRVFDKEGLRAMAGHFGLRRLDSNWLADDDGITSLRVRDGELRGEFIPYTNRAIRWHTDGYYNPMDRQIHALLLYCESPAAHGGENGLFD
;
A
#
# COMPACT_ATOMS: atom_id res chain seq x y z
N MET A 1 2.37 20.79 29.40
CA MET A 1 3.71 20.71 28.80
C MET A 1 3.69 19.51 27.88
N SER A 2 3.42 19.72 26.58
CA SER A 2 3.34 18.63 25.60
C SER A 2 4.77 18.19 25.33
N LEU A 3 5.12 16.97 25.76
CA LEU A 3 6.35 16.34 25.29
C LEU A 3 6.23 16.21 23.77
N ALA A 4 7.18 16.78 23.05
CA ALA A 4 7.34 16.46 21.64
C ALA A 4 7.54 14.94 21.54
N PRO A 5 6.92 14.26 20.56
CA PRO A 5 7.22 12.85 20.36
C PRO A 5 8.74 12.72 20.17
N ASP A 6 9.34 11.75 20.86
CA ASP A 6 10.76 11.43 20.71
C ASP A 6 11.09 11.34 19.20
N PRO A 7 12.24 11.87 18.76
CA PRO A 7 12.64 11.77 17.36
C PRO A 7 12.63 10.30 16.98
N VAL A 8 11.82 9.95 15.97
CA VAL A 8 11.76 8.60 15.42
C VAL A 8 13.21 8.20 15.11
N PRO A 9 13.75 7.12 15.72
CA PRO A 9 15.13 6.74 15.50
C PRO A 9 15.38 6.58 14.01
N HIS A 10 16.39 7.31 13.50
CA HIS A 10 16.71 7.42 12.09
C HIS A 10 16.78 6.03 11.44
N HIS A 11 15.88 5.75 10.49
CA HIS A 11 15.92 4.55 9.65
C HIS A 11 17.30 4.48 8.95
N PRO A 12 18.10 3.42 9.13
CA PRO A 12 19.30 3.26 8.33
C PRO A 12 18.92 3.21 6.84
N PRO A 13 19.64 3.91 5.95
CA PRO A 13 19.35 3.82 4.52
C PRO A 13 19.56 2.38 4.03
N PHE A 14 18.87 1.99 2.96
CA PHE A 14 19.16 0.74 2.28
C PHE A 14 20.62 0.76 1.80
N PRO A 15 21.41 -0.29 2.10
CA PRO A 15 22.85 -0.31 1.84
C PRO A 15 23.18 -0.33 0.35
N ALA A 16 24.37 0.14 0.00
CA ALA A 16 24.97 -0.16 -1.30
C ALA A 16 25.25 -1.68 -1.40
N THR A 17 25.28 -2.21 -2.63
CA THR A 17 25.38 -3.66 -2.86
C THR A 17 26.72 -4.27 -2.42
N ASP A 18 27.74 -3.45 -2.20
CA ASP A 18 29.10 -3.84 -1.81
C ASP A 18 29.43 -3.54 -0.34
N ASP A 19 28.51 -2.97 0.44
CA ASP A 19 28.70 -2.67 1.87
C ASP A 19 27.97 -3.70 2.76
N GLU A 20 28.67 -4.80 3.05
CA GLU A 20 28.16 -5.93 3.84
C GLU A 20 27.83 -5.52 5.29
N ASP A 21 28.67 -4.69 5.91
CA ASP A 21 28.46 -4.21 7.28
C ASP A 21 27.22 -3.29 7.38
N ALA A 22 27.01 -2.42 6.38
CA ALA A 22 25.78 -1.62 6.30
C ALA A 22 24.55 -2.50 6.08
N TRP A 23 24.68 -3.56 5.27
CA TRP A 23 23.58 -4.52 5.09
C TRP A 23 23.23 -5.24 6.39
N HIS A 24 24.20 -5.71 7.15
CA HIS A 24 23.95 -6.33 8.45
C HIS A 24 23.25 -5.37 9.42
N ARG A 25 23.71 -4.11 9.52
CA ARG A 25 23.05 -3.11 10.37
C ARG A 25 21.62 -2.82 9.94
N TRP A 26 21.38 -2.65 8.64
CA TRP A 26 20.04 -2.40 8.11
C TRP A 26 19.11 -3.60 8.35
N ARG A 27 19.59 -4.82 8.07
CA ARG A 27 18.83 -6.06 8.27
C ARG A 27 18.49 -6.26 9.73
N ASP A 28 19.46 -6.15 10.64
CA ASP A 28 19.24 -6.37 12.07
C ASP A 28 18.28 -5.31 12.64
N TRP A 29 18.40 -4.05 12.19
CA TRP A 29 17.43 -3.01 12.49
C TRP A 29 16.02 -3.37 12.01
N LYS A 30 15.88 -3.81 10.75
CA LYS A 30 14.59 -4.17 10.14
C LYS A 30 13.94 -5.35 10.86
N LEU A 31 14.70 -6.42 11.09
CA LEU A 31 14.26 -7.64 11.78
C LEU A 31 13.84 -7.36 13.22
N SER A 32 14.58 -6.52 13.95
CA SER A 32 14.25 -6.14 15.33
C SER A 32 12.95 -5.34 15.47
N ARG A 33 12.39 -4.88 14.35
CA ARG A 33 11.22 -4.01 14.30
C ARG A 33 10.07 -4.60 13.51
N LEU A 34 10.11 -5.87 13.12
CA LEU A 34 8.99 -6.50 12.41
C LEU A 34 7.68 -6.35 13.18
N PRO A 35 6.54 -6.16 12.49
CA PRO A 35 5.25 -6.12 13.15
C PRO A 35 4.96 -7.51 13.73
N GLU A 36 4.41 -7.56 14.95
CA GLU A 36 3.98 -8.82 15.58
C GLU A 36 2.64 -9.28 15.00
N SER A 37 1.82 -8.34 14.54
CA SER A 37 0.52 -8.61 13.96
C SER A 37 0.09 -7.54 12.95
N VAL A 38 -0.97 -7.84 12.19
CA VAL A 38 -1.60 -6.86 11.28
C VAL A 38 -2.09 -5.62 12.01
N ASN A 39 -2.44 -5.73 13.31
CA ASN A 39 -2.91 -4.59 14.09
C ASN A 39 -1.83 -3.52 14.27
N ASP A 40 -0.55 -3.88 14.18
CA ASP A 40 0.54 -2.90 14.23
C ASP A 40 0.53 -1.99 13.01
N LEU A 41 0.16 -2.55 11.85
CA LEU A 41 0.03 -1.84 10.58
C LEU A 41 -1.22 -0.95 10.52
N LEU A 42 -2.21 -1.20 11.38
CA LEU A 42 -3.52 -0.58 11.31
C LEU A 42 -3.50 0.87 11.80
N VAL A 43 -4.14 1.76 11.03
CA VAL A 43 -4.49 3.13 11.42
C VAL A 43 -5.96 3.36 11.13
N GLU A 44 -6.71 3.78 12.15
CA GLU A 44 -8.08 4.24 11.95
C GLU A 44 -8.09 5.67 11.42
N ILE A 45 -8.84 5.89 10.34
CA ILE A 45 -8.98 7.18 9.67
C ILE A 45 -10.43 7.62 9.80
N GLY A 46 -10.66 8.70 10.54
CA GLY A 46 -12.00 9.22 10.78
C GLY A 46 -12.67 9.76 9.52
N ASN A 47 -11.96 10.56 8.73
CA ASN A 47 -12.44 11.07 7.44
C ASN A 47 -11.36 10.92 6.34
N PRO A 48 -11.54 10.02 5.38
CA PRO A 48 -10.55 9.75 4.34
C PRO A 48 -10.37 10.89 3.32
N LEU A 49 -11.37 11.76 3.16
CA LEU A 49 -11.26 12.96 2.33
C LEU A 49 -10.45 14.07 3.00
N LYS A 50 -10.28 13.98 4.32
CA LYS A 50 -9.58 14.98 5.12
C LYS A 50 -8.91 14.33 6.34
N PRO A 51 -7.95 13.41 6.14
CA PRO A 51 -7.19 12.84 7.22
C PRO A 51 -6.47 13.96 7.98
N THR A 52 -6.46 13.82 9.30
CA THR A 52 -5.73 14.70 10.20
C THR A 52 -4.23 14.50 10.03
N ARG A 53 -3.45 15.50 10.44
CA ARG A 53 -1.99 15.40 10.45
C ARG A 53 -1.50 14.20 11.26
N THR A 54 -2.15 13.89 12.38
CA THR A 54 -1.78 12.76 13.24
C THR A 54 -2.01 11.42 12.54
N GLU A 55 -3.15 11.26 11.86
CA GLU A 55 -3.45 10.07 11.06
C GLU A 55 -2.44 9.87 9.91
N CYS A 56 -2.11 10.95 9.17
CA CYS A 56 -1.11 10.88 8.11
C CYS A 56 0.28 10.51 8.64
N LEU A 57 0.68 11.07 9.79
CA LEU A 57 1.97 10.75 10.42
C LEU A 57 2.02 9.30 10.89
N ALA A 58 0.91 8.77 11.42
CA ALA A 58 0.84 7.37 11.83
C ALA A 58 1.03 6.42 10.62
N LEU A 59 0.36 6.71 9.50
CA LEU A 59 0.53 5.96 8.25
C LEU A 59 1.96 6.06 7.70
N HIS A 60 2.55 7.26 7.71
CA HIS A 60 3.95 7.44 7.30
C HIS A 60 4.93 6.63 8.15
N ASP A 61 4.78 6.64 9.48
CA ASP A 61 5.62 5.86 10.39
C ASP A 61 5.56 4.35 10.09
N ARG A 62 4.37 3.82 9.74
CA ARG A 62 4.20 2.42 9.30
C ARG A 62 4.87 2.13 7.97
N LEU A 63 4.66 3.00 6.98
CA LEU A 63 5.30 2.88 5.66
C LEU A 63 6.82 2.91 5.76
N GLU A 64 7.39 3.78 6.60
CA GLU A 64 8.85 3.86 6.82
C GLU A 64 9.41 2.61 7.51
N ARG A 65 8.69 2.02 8.46
CA ARG A 65 9.15 0.83 9.19
C ARG A 65 8.98 -0.45 8.39
N TRP A 66 7.85 -0.58 7.69
CA TRP A 66 7.34 -1.87 7.22
C TRP A 66 7.02 -1.90 5.73
N ASN A 67 7.33 -0.83 4.98
CA ASN A 67 6.98 -0.68 3.57
C ASN A 67 5.47 -0.80 3.28
N MET A 68 4.65 -0.77 4.33
CA MET A 68 3.23 -1.08 4.30
C MET A 68 2.51 -0.40 5.47
N ALA A 69 1.28 0.03 5.22
CA ALA A 69 0.32 0.42 6.25
C ALA A 69 -1.06 -0.09 5.88
N VAL A 70 -1.88 -0.43 6.87
CA VAL A 70 -3.29 -0.78 6.70
C VAL A 70 -4.11 0.35 7.28
N PHE A 71 -5.11 0.83 6.55
CA PHE A 71 -6.03 1.83 7.09
C PHE A 71 -7.45 1.27 7.15
N ALA A 72 -8.17 1.62 8.20
CA ALA A 72 -9.60 1.41 8.31
C ALA A 72 -10.30 2.77 8.31
N CYS A 73 -11.44 2.85 7.63
CA CYS A 73 -12.26 4.05 7.60
C CYS A 73 -13.72 3.66 7.46
N ASN A 74 -14.63 4.63 7.63
CA ASN A 74 -16.04 4.38 7.40
C ASN A 74 -16.28 4.14 5.89
N PRO A 75 -16.73 2.93 5.47
CA PRO A 75 -16.86 2.60 4.07
C PRO A 75 -17.97 3.40 3.36
N ARG A 76 -18.93 3.95 4.12
CA ARG A 76 -20.01 4.79 3.55
C ARG A 76 -19.52 6.12 3.01
N VAL A 77 -18.30 6.52 3.35
CA VAL A 77 -17.69 7.81 2.95
C VAL A 77 -16.41 7.61 2.15
N PHE A 78 -16.11 6.38 1.73
CA PHE A 78 -14.92 6.05 0.97
C PHE A 78 -15.28 5.45 -0.38
N ASP A 79 -15.28 6.30 -1.40
CA ASP A 79 -15.41 5.95 -2.80
C ASP A 79 -14.08 6.18 -3.55
N LYS A 80 -14.13 6.20 -4.88
CA LYS A 80 -12.96 6.50 -5.71
C LYS A 80 -12.42 7.92 -5.51
N GLU A 81 -13.23 8.90 -5.12
CA GLU A 81 -12.75 10.25 -4.77
C GLU A 81 -12.01 10.22 -3.43
N GLY A 82 -12.52 9.47 -2.45
CA GLY A 82 -11.81 9.14 -1.21
C GLY A 82 -10.45 8.50 -1.46
N LEU A 83 -10.39 7.53 -2.36
CA LEU A 83 -9.14 6.87 -2.78
C LEU A 83 -8.13 7.88 -3.34
N ARG A 84 -8.57 8.76 -4.25
CA ARG A 84 -7.72 9.81 -4.84
C ARG A 84 -7.25 10.84 -3.82
N ALA A 85 -8.14 11.28 -2.93
CA ALA A 85 -7.80 12.23 -1.89
C ALA A 85 -6.72 11.65 -0.97
N MET A 86 -6.92 10.42 -0.51
CA MET A 86 -5.95 9.68 0.30
C MET A 86 -4.60 9.56 -0.43
N ALA A 87 -4.62 9.08 -1.69
CA ALA A 87 -3.43 8.98 -2.53
C ALA A 87 -2.68 10.32 -2.63
N GLY A 88 -3.42 11.43 -2.78
CA GLY A 88 -2.88 12.79 -2.84
C GLY A 88 -2.14 13.23 -1.57
N HIS A 89 -2.55 12.78 -0.39
CA HIS A 89 -1.86 13.06 0.88
C HIS A 89 -0.48 12.40 0.96
N PHE A 90 -0.27 11.29 0.26
CA PHE A 90 1.01 10.57 0.18
C PHE A 90 1.79 10.87 -1.11
N GLY A 91 1.36 11.89 -1.88
CA GLY A 91 2.05 12.29 -3.11
C GLY A 91 1.81 11.37 -4.32
N LEU A 92 0.90 10.39 -4.20
CA LEU A 92 0.55 9.44 -5.24
C LEU A 92 -0.40 10.08 -6.26
N ARG A 93 0.16 10.91 -7.16
CA ARG A 93 -0.62 11.70 -8.12
C ARG A 93 -0.54 11.20 -9.55
N ARG A 94 0.51 10.46 -9.91
CA ARG A 94 0.70 9.87 -11.24
C ARG A 94 0.16 8.45 -11.22
N LEU A 95 -1.11 8.28 -11.59
CA LEU A 95 -1.73 6.97 -11.72
C LEU A 95 -1.21 6.25 -12.97
N ASP A 96 -0.97 4.94 -12.85
CA ASP A 96 -0.78 4.09 -14.03
C ASP A 96 -2.14 3.71 -14.58
N SER A 97 -2.54 4.37 -15.67
CA SER A 97 -3.74 4.02 -16.42
C SER A 97 -3.44 2.79 -17.27
N ASN A 98 -3.36 1.63 -16.63
CA ASN A 98 -3.22 0.36 -17.35
C ASN A 98 -4.43 0.17 -18.28
N TRP A 99 -4.29 -0.69 -19.29
CA TRP A 99 -5.32 -0.93 -20.31
C TRP A 99 -6.71 -1.32 -19.75
N LEU A 100 -6.75 -1.81 -18.51
CA LEU A 100 -7.95 -2.31 -17.84
C LEU A 100 -8.47 -1.37 -16.75
N ALA A 101 -7.77 -0.25 -16.50
CA ALA A 101 -8.22 0.80 -15.62
C ALA A 101 -9.57 1.33 -16.11
N ASP A 102 -10.40 1.78 -15.18
CA ASP A 102 -11.61 2.51 -15.56
C ASP A 102 -11.20 3.91 -16.08
N ASP A 103 -12.14 4.67 -16.66
CA ASP A 103 -11.89 5.98 -17.30
C ASP A 103 -11.19 7.01 -16.40
N ASP A 104 -11.13 6.70 -15.12
CA ASP A 104 -10.69 7.55 -14.04
C ASP A 104 -9.29 7.13 -13.50
N GLY A 105 -8.64 6.18 -14.18
CA GLY A 105 -7.29 5.68 -13.86
C GLY A 105 -7.24 4.75 -12.65
N ILE A 106 -8.39 4.42 -12.05
CA ILE A 106 -8.49 3.50 -10.91
C ILE A 106 -9.02 2.16 -11.43
N THR A 107 -8.32 1.09 -11.06
CA THR A 107 -8.69 -0.26 -11.48
C THR A 107 -9.63 -0.90 -10.47
N SER A 108 -10.87 -1.21 -10.88
CA SER A 108 -11.81 -1.96 -10.05
C SER A 108 -11.56 -3.47 -10.15
N LEU A 109 -10.98 -4.05 -9.08
CA LEU A 109 -10.70 -5.49 -8.98
C LEU A 109 -11.94 -6.27 -8.54
N ARG A 110 -12.63 -6.87 -9.50
CA ARG A 110 -13.81 -7.71 -9.26
C ARG A 110 -13.95 -8.75 -10.37
N VAL A 111 -14.51 -9.91 -10.03
CA VAL A 111 -14.83 -10.93 -11.03
C VAL A 111 -15.79 -10.34 -12.06
N ARG A 112 -15.46 -10.51 -13.34
CA ARG A 112 -16.32 -10.07 -14.45
C ARG A 112 -16.47 -11.20 -15.45
N ASP A 113 -17.70 -11.43 -15.90
CA ASP A 113 -18.00 -12.36 -16.99
C ASP A 113 -17.78 -11.66 -18.34
N GLY A 114 -16.99 -12.27 -19.24
CA GLY A 114 -16.74 -11.76 -20.60
C GLY A 114 -15.29 -11.90 -21.08
N GLU A 115 -15.10 -12.05 -22.40
CA GLU A 115 -13.84 -12.48 -23.04
C GLU A 115 -12.64 -11.54 -22.84
N LEU A 116 -12.82 -10.22 -22.80
CA LEU A 116 -11.69 -9.27 -22.84
C LEU A 116 -10.99 -9.02 -21.49
N ARG A 117 -11.71 -9.13 -20.36
CA ARG A 117 -11.13 -8.91 -19.01
C ARG A 117 -10.99 -10.20 -18.21
N GLY A 118 -11.82 -11.21 -18.50
CA GLY A 118 -11.83 -12.49 -17.79
C GLY A 118 -10.61 -13.39 -18.01
N GLU A 119 -9.69 -13.01 -18.90
CA GLU A 119 -8.41 -13.72 -19.09
C GLU A 119 -7.32 -13.24 -18.12
N PHE A 120 -7.44 -12.03 -17.58
CA PHE A 120 -6.49 -11.50 -16.62
C PHE A 120 -6.87 -11.90 -15.20
N ILE A 121 -5.91 -12.51 -14.49
CA ILE A 121 -6.11 -13.07 -13.14
C ILE A 121 -6.87 -12.12 -12.19
N PRO A 122 -6.60 -10.79 -12.14
CA PRO A 122 -7.29 -9.88 -11.22
C PRO A 122 -8.81 -9.75 -11.43
N TYR A 123 -9.36 -10.25 -12.54
CA TYR A 123 -10.80 -10.25 -12.86
C TYR A 123 -11.41 -11.65 -12.89
N THR A 124 -10.68 -12.64 -12.38
CA THR A 124 -11.14 -14.03 -12.23
C THR A 124 -11.24 -14.39 -10.75
N ASN A 125 -11.84 -15.55 -10.46
CA ASN A 125 -11.82 -16.13 -9.12
C ASN A 125 -10.57 -16.98 -8.83
N ARG A 126 -9.51 -16.85 -9.65
CA ARG A 126 -8.28 -17.63 -9.53
C ARG A 126 -7.29 -16.90 -8.61
N ALA A 127 -6.54 -17.65 -7.83
CA ALA A 127 -5.47 -17.10 -7.02
C ALA A 127 -4.38 -16.46 -7.90
N ILE A 128 -3.88 -15.31 -7.44
CA ILE A 128 -2.70 -14.67 -8.00
C ILE A 128 -1.45 -15.19 -7.28
N ARG A 129 -0.37 -15.40 -8.05
CA ARG A 129 0.93 -15.81 -7.49
C ARG A 129 1.72 -14.57 -7.06
N TRP A 130 2.79 -14.77 -6.29
CA TRP A 130 3.72 -13.71 -5.91
C TRP A 130 4.21 -12.91 -7.13
N HIS A 131 4.09 -11.59 -7.04
CA HIS A 131 4.54 -10.63 -8.03
C HIS A 131 4.70 -9.27 -7.36
N THR A 132 5.41 -8.36 -8.02
CA THR A 132 5.39 -6.92 -7.72
C THR A 132 4.74 -6.22 -8.89
N ASP A 133 3.87 -5.24 -8.67
CA ASP A 133 3.22 -4.57 -9.80
C ASP A 133 4.22 -3.76 -10.63
N GLY A 134 4.08 -3.83 -11.96
CA GLY A 134 4.96 -3.11 -12.88
C GLY A 134 6.33 -3.74 -13.13
N TYR A 135 6.61 -4.97 -12.65
CA TYR A 135 7.89 -5.66 -12.92
C TYR A 135 8.20 -5.90 -14.41
N TYR A 136 7.18 -5.84 -15.27
CA TYR A 136 7.32 -5.89 -16.71
C TYR A 136 7.51 -4.51 -17.37
N ASN A 137 7.36 -3.42 -16.61
CA ASN A 137 7.43 -2.07 -17.14
C ASN A 137 8.89 -1.67 -17.40
N PRO A 138 9.13 -0.76 -18.36
CA PRO A 138 10.44 -0.12 -18.50
C PRO A 138 10.77 0.73 -17.26
N MET A 139 12.05 1.07 -17.09
CA MET A 139 12.56 1.77 -15.90
C MET A 139 11.94 3.16 -15.68
N ASP A 140 11.45 3.81 -16.73
CA ASP A 140 10.77 5.11 -16.69
C ASP A 140 9.26 5.03 -16.37
N ARG A 141 8.74 3.80 -16.21
CA ARG A 141 7.33 3.49 -15.92
C ARG A 141 7.14 2.53 -14.74
N GLN A 142 8.09 2.50 -13.81
CA GLN A 142 7.98 1.67 -12.62
C GLN A 142 6.80 2.11 -11.73
N ILE A 143 6.20 1.13 -11.05
CA ILE A 143 5.19 1.37 -10.02
C ILE A 143 5.92 1.47 -8.68
N HIS A 144 5.82 2.64 -8.04
CA HIS A 144 6.54 2.92 -6.80
C HIS A 144 5.69 2.74 -5.53
N ALA A 145 4.37 2.70 -5.68
CA ALA A 145 3.45 2.53 -4.57
C ALA A 145 2.10 2.02 -5.08
N LEU A 146 1.42 1.30 -4.19
CA LEU A 146 0.08 0.79 -4.39
C LEU A 146 -0.80 1.31 -3.27
N LEU A 147 -2.01 1.75 -3.63
CA LEU A 147 -3.05 2.07 -2.66
C LEU A 147 -4.28 1.24 -3.03
N LEU A 148 -4.58 0.27 -2.17
CA LEU A 148 -5.68 -0.67 -2.35
C LEU A 148 -6.79 -0.36 -1.35
N TYR A 149 -8.04 -0.44 -1.80
CA TYR A 149 -9.21 -0.31 -0.95
C TYR A 149 -10.16 -1.46 -1.20
N CYS A 150 -10.54 -2.16 -0.13
CA CYS A 150 -11.54 -3.22 -0.18
C CYS A 150 -12.93 -2.59 -0.06
N GLU A 151 -13.59 -2.35 -1.20
CA GLU A 151 -14.97 -1.85 -1.23
C GLU A 151 -15.96 -2.89 -0.69
N SER A 152 -15.77 -4.16 -1.07
CA SER A 152 -16.53 -5.30 -0.55
C SER A 152 -15.63 -6.51 -0.42
N PRO A 153 -15.60 -7.20 0.75
CA PRO A 153 -14.87 -8.44 0.89
C PRO A 153 -15.50 -9.55 0.05
N ALA A 154 -14.70 -10.56 -0.30
CA ALA A 154 -15.21 -11.79 -0.90
C ALA A 154 -16.02 -12.60 0.13
N ALA A 155 -16.98 -13.39 -0.34
CA ALA A 155 -17.76 -14.27 0.53
C ALA A 155 -16.90 -15.37 1.20
N HIS A 156 -15.85 -15.82 0.51
CA HIS A 156 -14.85 -16.75 1.00
C HIS A 156 -13.54 -16.54 0.24
N GLY A 157 -12.41 -16.62 0.93
CA GLY A 157 -11.08 -16.35 0.37
C GLY A 157 -10.88 -14.87 0.06
N GLY A 158 -10.01 -14.57 -0.91
CA GLY A 158 -9.74 -13.21 -1.36
C GLY A 158 -8.79 -12.44 -0.44
N GLU A 159 -8.14 -13.12 0.50
CA GLU A 159 -7.11 -12.53 1.34
C GLU A 159 -5.86 -12.19 0.51
N ASN A 160 -5.25 -11.06 0.81
CA ASN A 160 -3.96 -10.69 0.23
C ASN A 160 -2.82 -11.22 1.11
N GLY A 161 -1.91 -11.98 0.49
CA GLY A 161 -0.60 -12.28 1.06
C GLY A 161 0.36 -11.14 0.73
N LEU A 162 1.10 -10.66 1.72
CA LEU A 162 2.07 -9.57 1.58
C LEU A 162 3.43 -10.06 2.10
N PHE A 163 4.49 -9.71 1.39
CA PHE A 163 5.86 -10.08 1.71
C PHE A 163 6.75 -8.86 1.46
N ASP A 164 7.53 -8.49 2.47
CA ASP A 164 8.58 -7.48 2.42
C ASP A 164 9.94 -8.19 2.33
#